data_AF-A0A656D9T1-F1
#
_entry.id   AF-A0A656D9T1-F1
#
_cell.length_a   1.000
_cell.length_b   1.000
_cell.length_c   1.000
_cell.angle_alpha   90.00
_cell.angle_beta   90.00
_cell.angle_gamma   90.00
#
_symmetry.space_group_name_H-M   'P 1'
#
loop_
_entity.id
_entity.type
_entity.pdbx_description
1 polymer ?
#
loop_
_entity_poly.entity_id
_entity_poly.type
_entity_poly.pdbx_seq_one_letter_code
_entity_poly.pdbx_strand_id
1 'polypeptide(L)'
;MEKVGENVIKIFIDGVGNVYFNLQKYSTTISEEHKFIYYFDAEGRFMGGFFDGISYRRGLDNRLMKKFFDKDGFKVKVFVNDDEKKRIIEDVIERVSRIKNELIGHGFGSEVLNRINEILKWNYKKLEEEGIKFFSVYKPISILPPDQYFSLVLQAAEGCSWNKCTFCSFYQDRKFRIKNPDEFLNHIKKVKEFFGKAIGLRKSIFFR
;
A
#
# COMPACT_ATOMS: atom_id res chain seq x y z
N MET A 1 12.78 25.01 -4.45
CA MET A 1 13.04 23.56 -4.52
C MET A 1 14.46 23.33 -4.06
N GLU A 2 14.63 22.52 -3.02
CA GLU A 2 15.94 22.24 -2.43
C GLU A 2 16.16 20.72 -2.46
N LYS A 3 17.25 20.25 -3.07
CA LYS A 3 17.62 18.83 -3.01
C LYS A 3 18.34 18.59 -1.69
N VAL A 4 17.67 17.92 -0.75
CA VAL A 4 18.17 17.69 0.62
C VAL A 4 18.72 16.28 0.83
N GLY A 5 18.63 15.43 -0.19
CA GLY A 5 19.20 14.09 -0.22
C GLY A 5 19.21 13.51 -1.63
N GLU A 6 19.78 12.33 -1.83
CA GLU A 6 19.93 11.71 -3.17
C GLU A 6 18.60 11.68 -3.95
N ASN A 7 17.52 11.31 -3.26
CA ASN A 7 16.17 11.17 -3.79
C ASN A 7 15.14 12.04 -3.06
N VAL A 8 15.59 13.03 -2.28
CA VAL A 8 14.72 13.84 -1.43
C VAL A 8 14.72 15.29 -1.90
N ILE A 9 13.52 15.78 -2.20
CA ILE A 9 13.26 17.14 -2.66
C ILE A 9 12.38 17.83 -1.63
N LYS A 10 12.82 18.99 -1.13
CA LYS A 10 12.06 19.87 -0.25
C LYS A 10 11.48 21.04 -1.04
N ILE A 11 10.20 21.32 -0.82
CA ILE A 11 9.48 22.44 -1.44
C ILE A 11 8.65 23.11 -0.35
N PHE A 12 8.81 24.43 -0.22
CA PHE A 12 7.91 25.24 0.58
C PHE A 12 6.64 25.51 -0.22
N ILE A 13 5.49 25.23 0.38
CA ILE A 13 4.17 25.42 -0.23
C ILE A 13 3.37 26.34 0.68
N ASP A 14 2.86 27.45 0.12
CA ASP A 14 2.07 28.40 0.89
C ASP A 14 0.79 27.73 1.46
N GLY A 15 0.43 28.07 2.68
CA GLY A 15 -0.67 27.44 3.41
C GLY A 15 -0.45 25.97 3.84
N VAL A 16 0.62 25.29 3.40
CA VAL A 16 0.96 23.92 3.82
C VAL A 16 2.19 23.88 4.70
N GLY A 17 3.30 24.51 4.28
CA GLY A 17 4.60 24.48 4.96
C GLY A 17 5.68 23.80 4.13
N ASN A 18 6.70 23.24 4.82
CA ASN A 18 7.78 22.51 4.18
C ASN A 18 7.33 21.08 3.82
N VAL A 19 7.14 20.83 2.53
CA VAL A 19 6.78 19.50 2.02
C VAL A 19 8.01 18.82 1.45
N TYR A 20 8.21 17.57 1.85
CA TYR A 20 9.31 16.71 1.44
C TYR A 20 8.77 15.60 0.55
N PHE A 21 9.44 15.39 -0.57
CA PHE A 21 9.16 14.34 -1.54
C PHE A 21 10.37 13.42 -1.59
N ASN A 22 10.21 12.18 -1.11
CA ASN A 22 11.21 11.13 -1.27
C ASN A 22 10.81 10.24 -2.44
N LEU A 23 11.50 10.41 -3.57
CA LEU A 23 11.18 9.79 -4.86
C LEU A 23 12.07 8.57 -5.09
N GLN A 24 11.67 7.43 -4.55
CA GLN A 24 12.38 6.18 -4.77
C GLN A 24 11.94 5.52 -6.08
N LYS A 25 12.73 4.59 -6.60
CA LYS A 25 12.40 3.87 -7.85
C LYS A 25 10.99 3.25 -7.80
N TYR A 26 10.66 2.57 -6.71
CA TYR A 26 9.43 1.79 -6.55
C TYR A 26 8.43 2.36 -5.52
N SER A 27 8.69 3.54 -4.95
CA SER A 27 7.80 4.19 -3.99
C SER A 27 7.96 5.70 -4.00
N THR A 28 6.96 6.38 -3.47
CA THR A 28 6.98 7.82 -3.23
C THR A 28 6.51 8.09 -1.82
N THR A 29 7.28 8.87 -1.06
CA THR A 29 6.82 9.39 0.24
C THR A 29 6.61 10.88 0.12
N ILE A 30 5.45 11.35 0.57
CA ILE A 30 5.13 12.78 0.68
C ILE A 30 4.93 13.06 2.16
N SER A 31 5.69 14.00 2.72
CA SER A 31 5.57 14.36 4.13
C SER A 31 5.64 15.86 4.34
N GLU A 32 4.97 16.33 5.37
CA GLU A 32 5.12 17.68 5.89
C GLU A 32 5.57 17.60 7.35
N GLU A 33 6.46 18.51 7.72
CA GLU A 33 7.14 18.50 9.01
C GLU A 33 6.15 18.53 10.19
N HIS A 34 6.17 17.47 11.00
CA HIS A 34 5.30 17.25 12.15
C HIS A 34 3.79 17.07 11.89
N LYS A 35 3.26 17.21 10.67
CA LYS A 35 1.81 16.93 10.41
C LYS A 35 1.54 15.57 9.80
N PHE A 36 2.25 15.18 8.74
CA PHE A 36 1.95 13.92 8.06
C PHE A 36 3.12 13.30 7.30
N ILE A 37 3.02 11.99 7.08
CA ILE A 37 3.86 11.19 6.20
C ILE A 37 2.94 10.23 5.45
N TYR A 38 2.91 10.28 4.12
CA TYR A 38 2.13 9.40 3.26
C TYR A 38 3.05 8.53 2.41
N TYR A 39 2.73 7.24 2.31
CA TYR A 39 3.47 6.27 1.52
C TYR A 39 2.63 5.84 0.31
N PHE A 40 3.23 5.95 -0.87
CA PHE A 40 2.67 5.47 -2.13
C PHE A 40 3.63 4.50 -2.80
N ASP A 41 3.11 3.53 -3.53
CA ASP A 41 3.94 2.68 -4.38
C ASP A 41 4.20 3.31 -5.76
N ALA A 42 4.96 2.64 -6.62
CA ALA A 42 5.28 3.13 -7.96
C ALA A 42 4.09 3.15 -8.95
N GLU A 43 2.95 2.55 -8.62
CA GLU A 43 1.71 2.74 -9.36
C GLU A 43 0.94 3.98 -8.88
N GLY A 44 1.35 4.59 -7.75
CA GLY A 44 0.67 5.72 -7.12
C GLY A 44 -0.38 5.30 -6.09
N ARG A 45 -0.49 4.02 -5.77
CA ARG A 45 -1.48 3.52 -4.80
C ARG A 45 -1.08 3.92 -3.39
N PHE A 46 -2.04 4.43 -2.62
CA PHE A 46 -1.84 4.73 -1.20
C PHE A 46 -1.56 3.44 -0.42
N MET A 47 -0.44 3.35 0.30
CA MET A 47 -0.04 2.19 1.09
C MET A 47 -0.30 2.39 2.59
N GLY A 48 -0.47 3.63 3.02
CA GLY A 48 -0.61 4.02 4.42
C GLY A 48 0.17 5.30 4.71
N GLY A 49 0.28 5.62 5.99
CA GLY A 49 0.93 6.85 6.43
C GLY A 49 0.93 7.02 7.94
N PHE A 50 1.49 8.11 8.40
CA PHE A 50 1.39 8.59 9.76
C PHE A 50 0.86 10.02 9.73
N PHE A 51 -0.26 10.27 10.38
CA PHE A 51 -0.87 11.60 10.49
C PHE A 51 -1.84 11.60 11.67
N ASP A 52 -2.06 12.76 12.27
CA ASP A 52 -2.93 12.94 13.44
C ASP A 52 -2.59 11.99 14.60
N GLY A 53 -1.29 11.67 14.77
CA GLY A 53 -0.80 10.74 15.80
C GLY A 53 -1.09 9.26 15.53
N ILE A 54 -1.65 8.91 14.37
CA ILE A 54 -2.10 7.56 14.04
C ILE A 54 -1.29 7.01 12.87
N SER A 55 -0.83 5.76 12.99
CA SER A 55 -0.20 5.02 11.90
C SER A 55 -1.22 4.16 11.16
N TYR A 56 -1.35 4.41 9.86
CA TYR A 56 -2.24 3.69 8.97
C TYR A 56 -1.46 2.75 8.04
N ARG A 57 -2.02 1.57 7.77
CA ARG A 57 -1.49 0.61 6.78
C ARG A 57 -2.63 -0.01 5.98
N ARG A 58 -2.57 0.15 4.66
CA ARG A 58 -3.49 -0.47 3.71
C ARG A 58 -2.97 -1.84 3.29
N GLY A 59 -3.85 -2.85 3.27
CA GLY A 59 -3.62 -4.15 2.67
C GLY A 59 -3.78 -4.12 1.15
N LEU A 60 -3.36 -5.19 0.47
CA LEU A 60 -3.59 -5.36 -0.97
C LEU A 60 -5.07 -5.62 -1.30
N ASP A 61 -5.83 -6.08 -0.31
CA ASP A 61 -7.28 -6.28 -0.33
C ASP A 61 -8.05 -5.00 0.05
N ASN A 62 -7.38 -3.85 0.04
CA ASN A 62 -7.89 -2.55 0.45
C ASN A 62 -8.36 -2.41 1.91
N ARG A 63 -8.22 -3.43 2.77
CA ARG A 63 -8.48 -3.24 4.20
C ARG A 63 -7.48 -2.25 4.80
N LEU A 64 -7.97 -1.33 5.61
CA LEU A 64 -7.15 -0.31 6.25
C LEU A 64 -7.09 -0.56 7.75
N MET A 65 -5.88 -0.65 8.29
CA MET A 65 -5.63 -0.81 9.71
C MET A 65 -5.05 0.50 10.26
N LYS A 66 -5.57 0.95 11.40
CA LYS A 66 -4.99 2.03 12.20
C LYS A 66 -4.29 1.49 13.44
N LYS A 67 -3.20 2.13 13.82
CA LYS A 67 -2.38 1.80 14.98
C LYS A 67 -2.10 3.08 15.76
N PHE A 68 -2.42 3.07 17.05
CA PHE A 68 -2.30 4.23 17.93
C PHE A 68 -2.07 3.76 19.37
N PHE A 69 -1.73 4.69 20.25
CA PHE A 69 -1.72 4.45 21.68
C PHE A 69 -3.04 4.92 22.26
N ASP A 70 -3.72 4.09 23.06
CA ASP A 70 -4.91 4.53 23.78
C ASP A 70 -4.55 5.45 24.96
N LYS A 71 -5.59 5.90 25.68
CA LYS A 71 -5.47 6.80 26.83
C LYS A 71 -4.59 6.24 27.96
N ASP A 72 -4.48 4.91 28.04
CA ASP A 72 -3.74 4.21 29.07
C ASP A 72 -2.32 3.84 28.59
N GLY A 73 -1.94 4.29 27.38
CA GLY A 73 -0.63 4.05 26.78
C GLY A 73 -0.46 2.67 26.15
N PHE A 74 -1.54 1.89 25.97
CA PHE A 74 -1.46 0.60 25.29
C PHE A 74 -1.54 0.76 23.78
N LYS A 75 -0.75 -0.06 23.08
CA LYS A 75 -0.71 -0.08 21.62
C LYS A 75 -1.93 -0.80 21.05
N VAL A 76 -2.84 -0.03 20.48
CA VAL A 76 -4.04 -0.53 19.83
C VAL A 76 -3.81 -0.71 18.33
N LYS A 77 -4.39 -1.78 17.75
CA LYS A 77 -4.43 -2.03 16.30
C LYS A 77 -5.83 -2.49 15.94
N VAL A 78 -6.52 -1.73 15.08
CA VAL A 78 -7.88 -2.06 14.65
C VAL A 78 -8.04 -1.81 13.15
N PHE A 79 -8.88 -2.61 12.50
CA PHE A 79 -9.35 -2.29 11.15
C PHE A 79 -10.38 -1.17 11.22
N VAL A 80 -10.29 -0.21 10.31
CA VAL A 80 -11.31 0.84 10.18
C VAL A 80 -12.51 0.29 9.40
N ASN A 81 -13.69 0.86 9.67
CA ASN A 81 -14.89 0.56 8.89
C ASN A 81 -14.85 1.26 7.52
N ASP A 82 -15.79 0.92 6.63
CA ASP A 82 -15.77 1.42 5.25
C ASP A 82 -15.98 2.93 5.13
N ASP A 83 -16.82 3.53 5.97
CA ASP A 83 -17.06 4.99 5.97
C ASP A 83 -15.82 5.76 6.42
N GLU A 84 -15.13 5.29 7.46
CA GLU A 84 -13.87 5.86 7.94
C GLU A 84 -12.75 5.64 6.90
N LYS A 85 -12.65 4.44 6.32
CA LYS A 85 -11.71 4.10 5.25
C LYS A 85 -11.85 5.07 4.06
N LYS A 86 -13.09 5.31 3.62
CA LYS A 86 -13.40 6.21 2.52
C LYS A 86 -12.93 7.64 2.83
N ARG A 87 -13.36 8.19 3.96
CA ARG A 87 -12.96 9.56 4.37
C ARG A 87 -11.45 9.71 4.42
N ILE A 88 -10.74 8.79 5.07
CA ILE A 88 -9.27 8.84 5.17
C ILE A 88 -8.60 8.88 3.79
N ILE A 89 -9.01 7.98 2.90
CA ILE A 89 -8.39 7.90 1.57
C ILE A 89 -8.71 9.17 0.76
N GLU A 90 -9.94 9.66 0.81
CA GLU A 90 -10.35 10.89 0.12
C GLU A 90 -9.59 12.11 0.66
N ASP A 91 -9.45 12.24 1.97
CA ASP A 91 -8.69 13.34 2.61
C ASP A 91 -7.21 13.33 2.20
N VAL A 92 -6.58 12.15 2.13
CA VAL A 92 -5.19 12.00 1.67
C VAL A 92 -5.06 12.46 0.22
N ILE A 93 -5.94 11.98 -0.66
CA ILE A 93 -5.92 12.33 -2.09
C ILE A 93 -6.22 13.82 -2.30
N GLU A 94 -7.17 14.39 -1.56
CA GLU A 94 -7.48 15.82 -1.61
C GLU A 94 -6.27 16.65 -1.19
N ARG A 95 -5.59 16.28 -0.10
CA ARG A 95 -4.38 16.98 0.36
C ARG A 95 -3.26 16.92 -0.69
N VAL A 96 -3.05 15.77 -1.33
CA VAL A 96 -2.08 15.63 -2.43
C VAL A 96 -2.49 16.48 -3.64
N SER A 97 -3.79 16.59 -3.94
CA SER A 97 -4.28 17.45 -5.02
C SER A 97 -4.05 18.94 -4.72
N ARG A 98 -4.26 19.38 -3.48
CA ARG A 98 -3.96 20.76 -3.06
C ARG A 98 -2.46 21.05 -3.22
N ILE A 99 -1.61 20.15 -2.75
CA ILE A 99 -0.15 20.21 -2.96
C ILE A 99 0.19 20.37 -4.45
N LYS A 100 -0.44 19.58 -5.34
CA LYS A 100 -0.22 19.69 -6.80
C LYS A 100 -0.53 21.10 -7.34
N ASN A 101 -1.66 21.67 -6.95
CA ASN A 101 -2.13 22.94 -7.50
C ASN A 101 -1.15 24.08 -7.16
N GLU A 102 -0.65 24.10 -5.93
CA GLU A 102 0.37 25.07 -5.52
C GLU A 102 1.70 24.86 -6.26
N LEU A 103 2.06 23.60 -6.58
CA LEU A 103 3.31 23.32 -7.30
C LEU A 103 3.31 23.82 -8.75
N ILE A 104 2.16 23.84 -9.44
CA ILE A 104 2.04 24.30 -10.83
C ILE A 104 2.35 25.80 -10.94
N GLY A 105 2.01 26.60 -9.92
CA GLY A 105 2.24 28.05 -9.90
C GLY A 105 3.73 28.45 -9.84
N HIS A 106 4.63 27.51 -9.54
CA HIS A 106 6.03 27.80 -9.23
C HIS A 106 7.05 27.14 -10.17
N GLY A 107 6.61 26.52 -11.28
CA GLY A 107 7.52 25.96 -12.30
C GLY A 107 8.40 24.82 -11.81
N PHE A 108 7.92 24.01 -10.85
CA PHE A 108 8.74 22.96 -10.21
C PHE A 108 8.93 21.69 -11.07
N GLY A 109 10.00 20.96 -10.77
CA GLY A 109 10.57 19.87 -11.57
C GLY A 109 9.58 18.79 -12.03
N SER A 110 9.74 18.36 -13.28
CA SER A 110 8.87 17.41 -13.97
C SER A 110 8.65 16.10 -13.22
N GLU A 111 9.65 15.61 -12.47
CA GLU A 111 9.55 14.32 -11.78
C GLU A 111 8.57 14.31 -10.60
N VAL A 112 8.60 15.33 -9.73
CA VAL A 112 7.66 15.44 -8.59
C VAL A 112 6.23 15.51 -9.12
N LEU A 113 5.99 16.37 -10.12
CA LEU A 113 4.69 16.50 -10.77
C LEU A 113 4.25 15.19 -11.43
N ASN A 114 5.14 14.46 -12.09
CA ASN A 114 4.84 13.15 -12.66
C ASN A 114 4.42 12.15 -11.58
N ARG A 115 5.14 12.07 -10.45
CA ARG A 115 4.81 11.16 -9.34
C ARG A 115 3.45 11.52 -8.71
N ILE A 116 3.19 12.81 -8.49
CA ILE A 116 1.90 13.28 -8.00
C ILE A 116 0.78 12.95 -9.00
N ASN A 117 1.03 13.12 -10.30
CA ASN A 117 0.05 12.76 -11.33
C ASN A 117 -0.28 11.27 -11.32
N GLU A 118 0.70 10.37 -11.14
CA GLU A 118 0.44 8.94 -10.96
C GLU A 118 -0.38 8.66 -9.70
N ILE A 119 -0.07 9.31 -8.57
CA ILE A 119 -0.84 9.18 -7.33
C ILE A 119 -2.30 9.61 -7.53
N LEU A 120 -2.52 10.76 -8.16
CA LEU A 120 -3.86 11.33 -8.38
C LEU A 120 -4.67 10.60 -9.46
N LYS A 121 -4.11 9.60 -10.15
CA LYS A 121 -4.93 8.65 -10.93
C LYS A 121 -5.79 7.78 -10.03
N TRP A 122 -5.43 7.64 -8.76
CA TRP A 122 -6.15 6.84 -7.77
C TRP A 122 -7.09 7.68 -6.93
N ASN A 123 -8.19 7.05 -6.54
CA ASN A 123 -9.16 7.55 -5.58
C ASN A 123 -9.71 6.36 -4.79
N TYR A 124 -10.61 6.62 -3.84
CA TYR A 124 -11.23 5.56 -3.05
C TYR A 124 -11.84 4.45 -3.92
N LYS A 125 -12.65 4.83 -4.92
CA LYS A 125 -13.35 3.87 -5.79
C LYS A 125 -12.39 2.93 -6.51
N LYS A 126 -11.32 3.47 -7.12
CA LYS A 126 -10.31 2.65 -7.82
C LYS A 126 -9.51 1.75 -6.88
N LEU A 127 -9.22 2.21 -5.66
CA LEU A 127 -8.57 1.38 -4.65
C LEU A 127 -9.50 0.26 -4.14
N GLU A 128 -10.81 0.50 -4.08
CA GLU A 128 -11.80 -0.52 -3.76
C GLU A 128 -11.91 -1.56 -4.88
N GLU A 129 -11.98 -1.12 -6.14
CA GLU A 129 -11.95 -1.99 -7.32
C GLU A 129 -10.66 -2.85 -7.35
N GLU A 130 -9.51 -2.26 -6.99
CA GLU A 130 -8.25 -2.99 -6.83
C GLU A 130 -8.31 -4.03 -5.70
N GLY A 131 -8.89 -3.67 -4.56
CA GLY A 131 -9.12 -4.58 -3.44
C GLY A 131 -10.00 -5.77 -3.83
N ILE A 132 -11.02 -5.56 -4.65
CA ILE A 132 -11.83 -6.65 -5.21
C ILE A 132 -10.99 -7.51 -6.17
N LYS A 133 -10.21 -6.87 -7.05
CA LYS A 133 -9.30 -7.57 -7.98
C LYS A 133 -8.31 -8.47 -7.26
N PHE A 134 -7.83 -8.10 -6.07
CA PHE A 134 -6.95 -8.95 -5.26
C PHE A 134 -7.51 -10.36 -5.08
N PHE A 135 -8.82 -10.51 -4.80
CA PHE A 135 -9.45 -11.82 -4.60
C PHE A 135 -9.60 -12.65 -5.89
N SER A 136 -9.44 -12.04 -7.06
CA SER A 136 -9.35 -12.75 -8.35
C SER A 136 -7.93 -13.28 -8.67
N VAL A 137 -6.93 -12.74 -7.98
CA VAL A 137 -5.50 -13.07 -8.14
C VAL A 137 -5.06 -14.07 -7.08
N TYR A 138 -5.52 -13.85 -5.85
CA TYR A 138 -5.12 -14.59 -4.66
C TYR A 138 -6.31 -15.29 -4.00
N LYS A 139 -6.10 -16.53 -3.59
CA LYS A 139 -6.84 -17.07 -2.44
C LYS A 139 -6.31 -16.41 -1.16
N PRO A 140 -7.12 -16.28 -0.09
CA PRO A 140 -6.70 -15.65 1.15
C PRO A 140 -5.27 -16.02 1.57
N ILE A 141 -4.42 -15.00 1.68
CA ILE A 141 -3.04 -15.16 2.12
C ILE A 141 -3.08 -15.29 3.65
N SER A 142 -2.86 -16.50 4.15
CA SER A 142 -2.82 -16.75 5.60
C SER A 142 -1.47 -16.30 6.18
N ILE A 143 -1.18 -16.66 7.43
CA ILE A 143 0.05 -16.24 8.08
C ILE A 143 1.31 -16.65 7.28
N LEU A 144 2.20 -15.69 7.10
CA LEU A 144 3.53 -15.90 6.56
C LEU A 144 4.54 -15.93 7.70
N PRO A 145 5.68 -16.61 7.54
CA PRO A 145 6.81 -16.45 8.45
C PRO A 145 7.16 -14.96 8.64
N PRO A 146 7.61 -14.53 9.84
CA PRO A 146 7.85 -13.12 10.13
C PRO A 146 8.80 -12.39 9.17
N ASP A 147 9.77 -13.10 8.63
CA ASP A 147 10.74 -12.63 7.63
C ASP A 147 10.15 -12.53 6.21
N GLN A 148 8.95 -13.07 5.97
CA GLN A 148 8.32 -13.17 4.65
C GLN A 148 7.15 -12.19 4.43
N TYR A 149 6.80 -11.35 5.41
CA TYR A 149 5.64 -10.43 5.31
C TYR A 149 5.71 -9.40 4.17
N PHE A 150 6.88 -9.20 3.57
CA PHE A 150 7.06 -8.30 2.41
C PHE A 150 7.43 -9.02 1.12
N SER A 151 7.55 -10.35 1.13
CA SER A 151 7.81 -11.17 -0.06
C SER A 151 6.66 -11.06 -1.07
N LEU A 152 6.98 -11.28 -2.35
CA LEU A 152 5.99 -11.56 -3.37
C LEU A 152 5.50 -12.99 -3.18
N VAL A 153 4.25 -13.15 -2.78
CA VAL A 153 3.67 -14.49 -2.60
C VAL A 153 3.24 -15.04 -3.96
N LEU A 154 3.65 -16.27 -4.27
CA LEU A 154 3.16 -17.05 -5.40
C LEU A 154 2.53 -18.34 -4.85
N GLN A 155 1.25 -18.55 -5.13
CA GLN A 155 0.49 -19.70 -4.64
C GLN A 155 0.64 -20.89 -5.57
N ALA A 156 1.70 -21.67 -5.40
CA ALA A 156 1.92 -22.94 -6.09
C ALA A 156 0.94 -24.02 -5.60
N ALA A 157 0.54 -23.94 -4.32
CA ALA A 157 -0.50 -24.75 -3.74
C ALA A 157 -1.60 -23.89 -3.09
N GLU A 158 -2.73 -24.53 -2.82
CA GLU A 158 -3.84 -23.98 -2.05
C GLU A 158 -4.20 -24.97 -0.94
N GLY A 159 -4.64 -24.48 0.22
CA GLY A 159 -4.99 -25.33 1.35
C GLY A 159 -3.78 -25.78 2.17
N CYS A 160 -3.98 -26.79 3.02
CA CYS A 160 -2.95 -27.40 3.86
C CYS A 160 -2.98 -28.91 3.67
N SER A 161 -1.84 -29.55 3.38
CA SER A 161 -1.75 -30.99 3.16
C SER A 161 -2.16 -31.82 4.38
N TRP A 162 -2.06 -31.25 5.59
CA TRP A 162 -2.49 -31.88 6.83
C TRP A 162 -3.96 -31.57 7.18
N ASN A 163 -4.34 -30.27 7.21
CA ASN A 163 -5.67 -29.72 7.52
C ASN A 163 -6.48 -30.37 8.68
N LYS A 164 -5.82 -31.04 9.63
CA LYS A 164 -6.45 -31.71 10.79
C LYS A 164 -6.07 -31.09 12.14
N CYS A 165 -5.39 -29.94 12.13
CA CYS A 165 -5.03 -29.23 13.37
C CYS A 165 -6.28 -28.67 14.04
N THR A 166 -6.49 -29.01 15.31
CA THR A 166 -7.62 -28.51 16.13
C THR A 166 -7.54 -27.02 16.44
N PHE A 167 -6.33 -26.44 16.38
CA PHE A 167 -6.07 -25.03 16.69
C PHE A 167 -6.06 -24.11 15.45
N CYS A 168 -5.99 -24.66 14.23
CA CYS A 168 -5.75 -23.86 13.02
C CYS A 168 -7.04 -23.65 12.23
N SER A 169 -7.47 -22.39 12.09
CA SER A 169 -8.64 -21.99 11.30
C SER A 169 -8.30 -21.51 9.88
N PHE A 170 -7.02 -21.37 9.52
CA PHE A 170 -6.59 -20.66 8.31
C PHE A 170 -6.93 -21.33 6.97
N TYR A 171 -7.07 -22.65 6.97
CA TYR A 171 -7.23 -23.46 5.75
C TYR A 171 -8.51 -24.30 5.74
N GLN A 172 -9.34 -24.16 6.78
CA GLN A 172 -10.55 -24.98 6.94
C GLN A 172 -11.58 -24.74 5.84
N ASP A 173 -11.53 -23.59 5.16
CA ASP A 173 -12.43 -23.21 4.08
C ASP A 173 -12.06 -23.78 2.71
N ARG A 174 -10.95 -24.53 2.58
CA ARG A 174 -10.49 -25.08 1.29
C ARG A 174 -9.74 -26.40 1.41
N LYS A 175 -9.87 -27.26 0.40
CA LYS A 175 -9.09 -28.51 0.29
C LYS A 175 -7.67 -28.21 -0.19
N PHE A 176 -6.73 -29.09 0.18
CA PHE A 176 -5.37 -29.03 -0.36
C PHE A 176 -5.35 -29.42 -1.83
N ARG A 177 -4.66 -28.62 -2.66
CA ARG A 177 -4.24 -29.04 -4.00
C ARG A 177 -2.99 -28.30 -4.43
N ILE A 178 -2.23 -28.92 -5.32
CA ILE A 178 -1.11 -28.29 -6.03
C ILE A 178 -1.64 -27.81 -7.39
N LYS A 179 -1.25 -26.61 -7.82
CA LYS A 179 -1.57 -26.10 -9.16
C LYS A 179 -0.76 -26.86 -10.20
N ASN A 180 -1.37 -27.14 -11.35
CA ASN A 180 -0.60 -27.61 -12.49
C ASN A 180 0.26 -26.46 -13.08
N PRO A 181 1.24 -26.76 -13.96
CA PRO A 181 2.13 -25.73 -14.51
C PRO A 181 1.39 -24.56 -15.18
N ASP A 182 0.37 -24.83 -15.99
CA ASP A 182 -0.38 -23.78 -16.72
C ASP A 182 -1.15 -22.86 -15.76
N GLU A 183 -1.79 -23.44 -14.75
CA GLU A 183 -2.47 -22.69 -13.70
C GLU A 183 -1.50 -21.81 -12.90
N PHE A 184 -0.32 -22.33 -12.61
CA PHE A 184 0.71 -21.59 -11.88
C PHE A 184 1.31 -20.46 -12.72
N LEU A 185 1.59 -20.71 -14.00
CA LEU A 185 2.02 -19.68 -14.95
C LEU A 185 0.98 -18.56 -15.09
N ASN A 186 -0.30 -18.92 -15.17
CA ASN A 186 -1.40 -17.95 -15.18
C ASN A 186 -1.48 -17.15 -13.88
N HIS A 187 -1.26 -17.78 -12.72
CA HIS A 187 -1.19 -17.08 -11.45
C HIS A 187 -0.02 -16.08 -11.42
N ILE A 188 1.18 -16.47 -11.87
CA ILE A 188 2.33 -15.56 -11.98
C ILE A 188 1.99 -14.36 -12.87
N LYS A 189 1.37 -14.59 -14.04
CA LYS A 189 0.94 -13.52 -14.94
C LYS A 189 -0.01 -12.54 -14.24
N LYS A 190 -1.06 -13.05 -13.59
CA LYS A 190 -2.03 -12.23 -12.84
C LYS A 190 -1.38 -11.45 -11.69
N VAL A 191 -0.44 -12.06 -10.97
CA VAL A 191 0.32 -11.39 -9.91
C VAL A 191 1.16 -10.24 -10.46
N LYS A 192 1.88 -10.46 -11.56
CA LYS A 192 2.66 -9.41 -12.23
C LYS A 192 1.78 -8.25 -12.69
N GLU A 193 0.65 -8.55 -13.32
CA GLU A 193 -0.33 -7.56 -13.76
C GLU A 193 -0.97 -6.79 -12.59
N PHE A 194 -1.23 -7.46 -11.47
CA PHE A 194 -1.81 -6.85 -10.28
C PHE A 194 -0.83 -5.87 -9.62
N PHE A 195 0.44 -6.24 -9.49
CA PHE A 195 1.44 -5.39 -8.86
C PHE A 195 1.92 -4.26 -9.78
N GLY A 196 2.00 -4.48 -11.09
CA GLY A 196 2.60 -3.50 -12.01
C GLY A 196 4.05 -3.17 -11.64
N LYS A 197 4.44 -1.91 -11.77
CA LYS A 197 5.74 -1.36 -11.38
C LYS A 197 6.02 -1.54 -9.89
N ALA A 198 5.00 -1.58 -9.04
CA ALA A 198 5.17 -1.77 -7.61
C ALA A 198 5.69 -3.15 -7.23
N ILE A 199 5.73 -4.12 -8.18
CA ILE A 199 6.37 -5.42 -7.95
C ILE A 199 7.82 -5.26 -7.50
N GLY A 200 8.51 -4.19 -7.92
CA GLY A 200 9.88 -3.90 -7.52
C GLY A 200 10.07 -3.58 -6.03
N LEU A 201 8.99 -3.35 -5.27
CA LEU A 201 9.07 -3.28 -3.81
C LEU A 201 9.35 -4.65 -3.18
N ARG A 202 9.01 -5.74 -3.86
CA ARG A 202 9.14 -7.11 -3.34
C ARG A 202 10.57 -7.61 -3.58
N LYS A 203 11.34 -7.76 -2.51
CA LYS A 203 12.77 -8.14 -2.56
C LYS A 203 13.01 -9.66 -2.56
N SER A 204 11.96 -10.44 -2.38
CA SER A 204 12.00 -11.89 -2.24
C SER A 204 10.70 -12.49 -2.77
N ILE A 205 10.75 -13.78 -3.14
CA ILE A 205 9.58 -14.55 -3.55
C ILE A 205 9.34 -15.62 -2.50
N PHE A 206 8.08 -15.80 -2.11
CA PHE A 206 7.64 -16.86 -1.22
C PHE A 206 6.66 -17.76 -1.95
N PHE A 207 7.06 -19.01 -2.18
CA PHE A 207 6.16 -20.03 -2.70
C PHE A 207 5.32 -20.59 -1.57
N ARG A 208 4.00 -20.55 -1.76
CA ARG A 208 3.03 -21.10 -0.83
C ARG A 208 2.25 -22.23 -1.50
#